data_AF-A0A9E3B1Q5-F1
#
_entry.id   AF-A0A9E3B1Q5-F1
#
_cell.length_a   1.000
_cell.length_b   1.000
_cell.length_c   1.000
_cell.angle_alpha   90.00
_cell.angle_beta   90.00
_cell.angle_gamma   90.00
#
_symmetry.space_group_name_H-M   'P 1'
#
loop_
_entity.id
_entity.type
_entity.pdbx_description
1 polymer ?
#
loop_
_entity_poly.entity_id
_entity_poly.type
_entity_poly.pdbx_seq_one_letter_code
_entity_poly.pdbx_strand_id
1 'polypeptide(L)'
;SDRFDPQLILVSAGFDGHWKDPIGDMYLSIAGFARLTQIIIEQANFLCDGRLVMVQEGGYDLDAMANGVATCVNLLLGDDAAVDNLGPPPTKEYRLNTDVLIAELRRIHHLTGYRMRNAPKPDIERLRREVKGPGADEHKV
;
A
#
# COMPACT_ATOMS: atom_id res chain seq x y z
N SER A 1 -3.89 15.67 17.16
CA SER A 1 -4.72 14.46 17.05
C SER A 1 -5.96 14.55 17.94
N ASP A 2 -6.04 15.53 18.83
CA ASP A 2 -6.87 15.48 20.06
C ASP A 2 -8.32 15.98 19.86
N ARG A 3 -8.85 15.94 18.64
CA ARG A 3 -10.19 16.47 18.35
C ARG A 3 -11.32 15.48 18.65
N PHE A 4 -11.04 14.17 18.62
CA PHE A 4 -12.05 13.13 18.80
C PHE A 4 -12.11 12.56 20.22
N ASP A 5 -10.99 12.58 20.97
CA ASP A 5 -10.88 12.09 22.35
C ASP A 5 -11.49 10.67 22.56
N PRO A 6 -10.97 9.65 21.86
CA PRO A 6 -11.55 8.31 21.93
C PRO A 6 -11.37 7.72 23.33
N GLN A 7 -12.40 7.05 23.83
CA GLN A 7 -12.28 6.23 25.03
C GLN A 7 -11.83 4.79 24.72
N LEU A 8 -11.80 4.39 23.45
CA LEU A 8 -11.40 3.07 22.98
C LEU A 8 -11.04 3.20 21.49
N ILE A 9 -9.97 2.53 21.06
CA ILE A 9 -9.70 2.32 19.63
C ILE A 9 -10.15 0.91 19.27
N LEU A 10 -11.04 0.81 18.28
CA LEU A 10 -11.49 -0.45 17.69
C LEU A 10 -10.99 -0.52 16.24
N VAL A 11 -10.23 -1.55 15.92
CA VAL A 11 -9.64 -1.77 14.60
C VAL A 11 -10.36 -2.92 13.91
N SER A 12 -10.97 -2.61 12.77
CA SER A 12 -11.37 -3.60 11.76
C SER A 12 -10.10 -4.06 11.02
N ALA A 13 -9.50 -5.16 11.48
CA ALA A 13 -8.18 -5.62 11.06
C ALA A 13 -8.28 -6.63 9.91
N GLY A 14 -8.23 -6.13 8.68
CA GLY A 14 -8.11 -6.94 7.47
C GLY A 14 -6.66 -7.04 6.99
N PHE A 15 -6.31 -8.18 6.38
CA PHE A 15 -5.00 -8.44 5.77
C PHE A 15 -5.07 -8.55 4.24
N ASP A 16 -6.19 -8.17 3.65
CA ASP A 16 -6.38 -8.11 2.20
C ASP A 16 -5.57 -6.99 1.53
N GLY A 17 -4.99 -6.06 2.30
CA GLY A 17 -4.00 -5.11 1.80
C GLY A 17 -2.63 -5.72 1.45
N HIS A 18 -2.40 -7.00 1.74
CA HIS A 18 -1.12 -7.66 1.49
C HIS A 18 -0.87 -7.83 -0.02
N TRP A 19 0.38 -7.73 -0.47
CA TRP A 19 0.75 -7.85 -1.89
C TRP A 19 0.41 -9.21 -2.53
N LYS A 20 0.22 -10.25 -1.70
CA LYS A 20 -0.19 -11.61 -2.12
C LYS A 20 -1.71 -11.79 -2.12
N ASP A 21 -2.48 -10.85 -1.57
CA ASP A 21 -3.93 -10.98 -1.52
C ASP A 21 -4.54 -10.93 -2.94
N PRO A 22 -5.43 -11.86 -3.27
CA PRO A 22 -5.98 -11.96 -4.63
C PRO A 22 -6.96 -10.84 -5.00
N ILE A 23 -7.49 -10.09 -4.03
CA ILE A 23 -8.58 -9.13 -4.29
C ILE A 23 -8.32 -7.71 -3.78
N GLY A 24 -7.39 -7.50 -2.84
CA GLY A 24 -7.15 -6.15 -2.31
C GLY A 24 -6.37 -5.22 -3.24
N ASP A 25 -5.60 -5.76 -4.18
CA ASP A 25 -4.74 -5.02 -5.16
C ASP A 25 -3.90 -3.90 -4.52
N MET A 26 -3.52 -4.11 -3.26
CA MET A 26 -2.59 -3.29 -2.51
C MET A 26 -1.21 -3.96 -2.48
N TYR A 27 -0.19 -3.23 -2.03
CA TYR A 27 1.21 -3.66 -2.09
C TYR A 27 1.89 -3.63 -0.72
N LEU A 28 1.13 -3.92 0.35
CA LEU A 28 1.65 -3.90 1.71
C LEU A 28 2.38 -5.21 2.03
N SER A 29 3.52 -5.13 2.72
CA SER A 29 4.18 -6.29 3.34
C SER A 29 3.70 -6.51 4.77
N ILE A 30 4.03 -7.66 5.36
CA ILE A 30 3.81 -7.91 6.80
C ILE A 30 4.56 -6.87 7.65
N ALA A 31 5.78 -6.48 7.29
CA ALA A 31 6.49 -5.40 7.96
C ALA A 31 5.74 -4.05 7.90
N GLY A 32 5.01 -3.79 6.80
CA GLY A 32 4.13 -2.63 6.67
C GLY A 32 2.96 -2.69 7.66
N PHE A 33 2.27 -3.83 7.74
CA PHE A 33 1.23 -4.06 8.74
C PHE A 33 1.77 -3.92 10.17
N ALA A 34 2.95 -4.47 10.46
CA ALA A 34 3.60 -4.34 11.76
C ALA A 34 3.77 -2.88 12.17
N ARG A 35 4.24 -2.03 11.23
CA ARG A 35 4.42 -0.61 11.52
C ARG A 35 3.08 0.11 11.75
N LEU A 36 2.04 -0.23 10.99
CA LEU A 36 0.69 0.32 11.22
C LEU A 36 0.16 -0.06 12.60
N THR A 37 0.31 -1.34 12.99
CA THR A 37 -0.10 -1.84 14.30
C THR A 37 0.65 -1.14 15.44
N GLN A 38 1.96 -0.96 15.33
CA GLN A 38 2.75 -0.18 16.30
C GLN A 38 2.24 1.25 16.46
N ILE A 39 1.97 1.95 15.35
CA ILE A 39 1.40 3.30 15.39
C ILE A 39 0.06 3.30 16.11
N ILE A 40 -0.81 2.33 15.84
CA ILE A 40 -2.12 2.22 16.50
C ILE A 40 -1.96 1.96 18.00
N ILE A 41 -1.03 1.08 18.41
CA ILE A 41 -0.72 0.82 19.82
C ILE A 41 -0.22 2.11 20.49
N GLU A 42 0.71 2.84 19.86
CA GLU A 42 1.21 4.13 20.34
C GLU A 42 0.07 5.14 20.52
N GLN A 43 -0.86 5.22 19.55
CA GLN A 43 -2.02 6.10 19.65
C GLN A 43 -3.01 5.67 20.74
N ALA A 44 -3.25 4.37 20.92
CA ALA A 44 -4.13 3.86 21.97
C ALA A 44 -3.58 4.18 23.36
N ASN A 45 -2.26 4.01 23.55
CA ASN A 45 -1.57 4.37 24.77
C ASN A 45 -1.69 5.87 25.08
N PHE A 46 -1.57 6.72 24.05
CA PHE A 46 -1.63 8.17 24.22
C PHE A 46 -3.06 8.70 24.43
N LEU A 47 -4.05 8.17 23.71
CA LEU A 47 -5.40 8.75 23.65
C LEU A 47 -6.40 8.08 24.59
N CYS A 48 -6.24 6.79 24.89
CA CYS A 48 -7.27 6.01 25.57
C CYS A 48 -6.69 4.97 26.56
N ASP A 49 -5.59 5.31 27.22
CA ASP A 49 -4.90 4.48 28.23
C ASP A 49 -4.65 3.04 27.78
N GLY A 50 -4.28 2.86 26.52
CA GLY A 50 -3.98 1.54 25.93
C GLY A 50 -5.22 0.69 25.62
N ARG A 51 -6.43 1.24 25.74
CA ARG A 51 -7.67 0.52 25.37
C ARG A 51 -7.76 0.35 23.85
N LEU A 52 -7.34 -0.82 23.38
CA LEU A 52 -7.30 -1.19 21.97
C LEU A 52 -7.95 -2.57 21.80
N VAL A 53 -8.81 -2.69 20.79
CA VAL A 53 -9.37 -3.97 20.34
C VAL A 53 -9.16 -4.09 18.84
N MET A 54 -8.64 -5.24 18.38
CA MET A 54 -8.54 -5.57 16.97
C MET A 54 -9.49 -6.73 16.66
N VAL A 55 -10.32 -6.58 15.64
CA VAL A 55 -11.29 -7.58 15.18
C VAL A 55 -10.87 -8.02 13.79
N GLN A 56 -10.62 -9.32 13.63
CA GLN A 56 -10.24 -9.89 12.33
C GLN A 56 -11.37 -9.73 11.32
N GLU A 57 -11.02 -9.22 10.13
CA GLU A 57 -11.93 -9.04 9.00
C GLU A 57 -11.35 -9.75 7.77
N GLY A 58 -11.21 -9.04 6.64
CA GLY A 58 -10.71 -9.58 5.37
C GLY A 58 -9.27 -10.12 5.41
N GLY A 59 -8.86 -10.74 4.31
CA GLY A 59 -7.61 -11.47 4.19
C GLY A 59 -7.87 -12.80 3.51
N TYR A 60 -7.62 -12.84 2.21
CA TYR A 60 -8.05 -13.94 1.34
C TYR A 60 -6.87 -14.78 0.86
N ASP A 61 -5.64 -14.31 1.12
CA ASP A 61 -4.46 -15.16 1.14
C ASP A 61 -4.17 -15.68 2.56
N LEU A 62 -4.28 -17.00 2.76
CA LEU A 62 -4.19 -17.61 4.10
C LEU A 62 -2.82 -17.44 4.76
N ASP A 63 -1.73 -17.51 3.98
CA ASP A 63 -0.39 -17.32 4.52
C ASP A 63 -0.21 -15.87 4.98
N ALA A 64 -0.58 -14.91 4.13
CA ALA A 64 -0.49 -13.48 4.47
C ALA A 64 -1.35 -13.15 5.70
N MET A 65 -2.58 -13.66 5.76
CA MET A 65 -3.46 -13.49 6.90
C MET A 65 -2.85 -14.08 8.19
N ALA A 66 -2.33 -15.31 8.14
CA ALA A 66 -1.73 -15.95 9.32
C ALA A 66 -0.50 -15.18 9.83
N ASN A 67 0.39 -14.77 8.93
CA ASN A 67 1.58 -13.98 9.25
C ASN A 67 1.19 -12.61 9.83
N GLY A 68 0.16 -11.97 9.26
CA GLY A 68 -0.38 -10.69 9.71
C GLY A 68 -1.01 -10.75 11.10
N VAL A 69 -1.89 -11.74 11.35
CA VAL A 69 -2.51 -11.97 12.66
C VAL A 69 -1.45 -12.25 13.72
N ALA A 70 -0.52 -13.17 13.44
CA ALA A 70 0.56 -13.51 14.37
C ALA A 70 1.41 -12.29 14.71
N THR A 71 1.75 -11.48 13.71
CA THR A 71 2.48 -10.22 13.91
C THR A 71 1.70 -9.24 14.80
N CYS A 72 0.39 -9.07 14.60
CA CYS A 72 -0.41 -8.19 15.45
C CYS A 72 -0.48 -8.70 16.89
N VAL A 73 -0.66 -10.02 17.09
CA VAL A 73 -0.68 -10.62 18.44
C VAL A 73 0.66 -10.44 19.15
N ASN A 74 1.79 -10.68 18.48
CA ASN A 74 3.12 -10.46 19.05
C ASN A 74 3.30 -9.02 19.54
N LEU A 75 2.96 -8.03 18.69
CA LEU A 75 3.06 -6.62 19.03
C LEU A 75 2.15 -6.23 20.19
N LEU A 76 0.92 -6.76 20.25
CA LEU A 76 0.00 -6.54 21.36
C LEU A 76 0.49 -7.16 22.68
N LEU A 77 1.26 -8.25 22.61
CA LEU A 77 1.93 -8.86 23.76
C LEU A 77 3.21 -8.12 24.20
N GLY A 78 3.62 -7.08 23.46
CA GLY A 78 4.82 -6.28 23.75
C GLY A 78 6.11 -6.84 23.16
N ASP A 79 6.03 -7.81 22.24
CA ASP A 79 7.15 -8.26 21.41
C ASP A 79 7.35 -7.27 20.23
N ASP A 80 8.50 -7.33 19.55
CA ASP A 80 8.82 -6.50 18.38
C ASP A 80 9.00 -7.32 17.09
N ALA A 81 8.90 -8.65 17.16
CA ALA A 81 9.10 -9.52 16.03
C ALA A 81 7.87 -9.63 15.11
N ALA A 82 8.01 -9.10 13.89
CA ALA A 82 7.12 -9.42 12.78
C ALA A 82 7.37 -10.87 12.31
N VAL A 83 6.28 -11.62 12.14
CA VAL A 83 6.32 -12.96 11.54
C VAL A 83 6.16 -12.78 10.04
N ASP A 84 7.25 -12.48 9.33
CA ASP A 84 7.24 -12.26 7.88
C ASP A 84 8.02 -13.36 7.15
N ASN A 85 7.30 -14.40 6.72
CA ASN A 85 7.86 -15.48 5.89
C ASN A 85 7.65 -15.24 4.38
N LEU A 86 7.01 -14.14 3.99
CA LEU A 86 6.63 -13.84 2.61
C LEU A 86 7.55 -12.82 1.97
N GLY A 87 8.11 -11.91 2.78
CA GLY A 87 9.05 -10.90 2.36
C GLY A 87 8.40 -9.65 1.74
N PRO A 88 9.22 -8.75 1.17
CA PRO A 88 8.73 -7.51 0.60
C PRO A 88 7.88 -7.77 -0.64
N PRO A 89 6.99 -6.82 -1.00
CA PRO A 89 6.25 -6.91 -2.25
C PRO A 89 7.22 -7.03 -3.45
N PRO A 90 6.86 -7.81 -4.48
CA PRO A 90 7.66 -7.89 -5.69
C PRO A 90 7.75 -6.52 -6.36
N THR A 91 8.93 -6.19 -6.87
CA THR A 91 9.15 -4.93 -7.59
C THR A 91 8.33 -4.95 -8.88
N LYS A 92 7.25 -4.16 -8.95
CA LYS A 92 6.55 -3.92 -10.22
C LYS A 92 7.37 -2.91 -11.05
N GLU A 93 8.03 -3.39 -12.10
CA GLU A 93 8.59 -2.50 -13.13
C GLU A 93 7.46 -1.93 -13.98
N TYR A 94 7.10 -0.68 -13.71
CA TYR A 94 6.21 0.07 -14.57
C TYR A 94 7.01 0.70 -15.72
N ARG A 95 6.78 0.24 -16.95
CA ARG A 95 7.28 0.91 -18.16
C ARG A 95 6.36 2.07 -18.53
N LEU A 96 6.42 3.13 -17.74
CA LEU A 96 5.70 4.36 -18.01
C LEU A 96 6.57 5.32 -18.80
N ASN A 97 6.02 5.87 -19.87
CA ASN A 97 6.62 7.02 -20.50
C ASN A 97 6.06 8.29 -19.83
N THR A 98 6.80 8.80 -18.85
CA THR A 98 6.39 9.94 -18.02
C THR A 98 6.07 11.19 -18.84
N ASP A 99 6.74 11.39 -19.98
CA ASP A 99 6.47 12.53 -20.88
C ASP A 99 5.06 12.47 -21.47
N VAL A 100 4.53 11.28 -21.73
CA VAL A 100 3.16 11.07 -22.21
C VAL A 100 2.15 11.44 -21.15
N LEU A 101 2.36 10.92 -19.94
CA LEU A 101 1.44 11.12 -18.83
C LEU A 101 1.37 12.61 -18.48
N ILE A 102 2.53 13.27 -18.42
CA ILE A 102 2.60 14.72 -18.19
C ILE A 102 1.90 15.48 -19.32
N ALA A 103 2.10 15.09 -20.58
CA ALA A 103 1.45 15.77 -21.70
C ALA A 103 -0.08 15.59 -21.69
N GLU A 104 -0.59 14.39 -21.38
CA GLU A 104 -2.03 14.14 -21.26
C GLU A 104 -2.66 14.87 -20.09
N LEU A 105 -2.06 14.83 -18.90
CA LEU A 105 -2.54 15.57 -17.74
C LEU A 105 -2.64 17.07 -18.06
N ARG A 106 -1.63 17.63 -18.72
CA ARG A 106 -1.68 19.04 -19.15
C ARG A 106 -2.77 19.33 -20.16
N ARG A 107 -2.99 18.43 -21.11
CA ARG A 107 -4.06 18.56 -22.10
C ARG A 107 -5.44 18.55 -21.43
N ILE A 108 -5.66 17.59 -20.52
CA ILE A 108 -6.91 17.43 -19.76
C ILE A 108 -7.17 18.65 -18.85
N HIS A 109 -6.13 19.18 -18.21
CA HIS A 109 -6.24 20.27 -17.25
C HIS A 109 -5.91 21.66 -17.82
N HIS A 110 -5.75 21.78 -19.15
CA HIS A 110 -5.43 23.03 -19.87
C HIS A 110 -4.22 23.80 -19.31
N LEU A 111 -3.21 23.09 -18.81
CA LEU A 111 -2.04 23.70 -18.19
C LEU A 111 -1.01 24.14 -19.25
N THR A 112 -0.68 25.44 -19.26
CA THR A 112 0.36 26.04 -20.12
C THR A 112 1.59 26.45 -19.33
N GLY A 113 2.80 26.40 -19.91
CA GLY A 113 4.00 27.07 -19.32
C GLY A 113 5.25 26.22 -19.06
N TYR A 114 5.26 24.91 -19.38
CA TYR A 114 6.49 24.11 -19.27
C TYR A 114 7.18 24.00 -20.63
N ARG A 115 8.39 24.54 -20.71
CA ARG A 115 9.26 24.40 -21.86
C ARG A 115 10.13 23.15 -21.65
N MET A 116 9.83 22.06 -22.35
CA MET A 116 10.83 21.03 -22.61
C MET A 116 12.03 21.76 -23.21
N ARG A 117 13.19 21.76 -22.54
CA ARG A 117 14.39 22.36 -23.10
C ARG A 117 14.68 21.65 -24.43
N ASN A 118 14.40 22.32 -25.54
CA ASN A 118 14.74 21.94 -26.93
C ASN A 118 14.28 20.56 -27.45
N ALA A 119 13.28 19.92 -26.85
CA ALA A 119 12.72 18.67 -27.40
C ALA A 119 11.41 18.94 -28.18
N PRO A 120 11.19 18.30 -29.34
CA PRO A 120 9.90 18.33 -30.03
C PRO A 120 8.78 17.81 -29.12
N LYS A 121 7.54 18.28 -29.33
CA LYS A 121 6.39 17.79 -28.56
C LYS A 121 6.29 16.26 -28.73
N PRO A 122 6.13 15.50 -27.63
CA PRO A 122 6.01 14.05 -27.71
C PRO A 122 4.82 13.65 -28.59
N ASP A 123 5.02 12.67 -29.49
CA ASP A 123 3.94 12.08 -30.29
C ASP A 123 3.07 11.20 -29.39
N ILE A 124 2.00 11.80 -28.87
CA ILE A 124 1.11 11.19 -27.89
C ILE A 124 0.46 9.89 -28.41
N GLU A 125 0.13 9.82 -29.70
CA GLU A 125 -0.51 8.64 -30.29
C GLU A 125 0.47 7.48 -30.45
N ARG A 126 1.73 7.76 -30.80
CA ARG A 126 2.79 6.75 -30.77
C ARG A 126 3.04 6.26 -29.35
N LEU A 127 3.17 7.17 -28.40
CA LEU A 127 3.62 6.81 -27.06
C LEU A 127 2.53 6.12 -26.22
N ARG A 128 1.24 6.38 -26.49
CA ARG A 128 0.11 5.58 -25.94
C ARG A 128 0.22 4.10 -26.29
N ARG A 129 0.82 3.75 -27.44
CA ARG A 129 1.07 2.35 -27.86
C ARG A 129 2.30 1.74 -27.19
N GLU A 130 3.19 2.57 -26.66
CA GLU A 130 4.41 2.16 -25.94
C GLU A 130 4.17 2.02 -24.43
N VAL A 131 3.11 2.63 -23.88
CA VAL A 131 2.61 2.35 -22.52
C VAL A 131 2.05 0.94 -22.51
N LYS A 132 2.87 -0.02 -22.12
CA LYS A 132 2.42 -1.37 -21.78
C LYS A 132 2.09 -1.39 -20.30
N GLY A 133 0.94 -1.95 -19.95
CA GLY A 133 0.62 -2.34 -18.57
C GLY A 133 1.69 -3.30 -18.01
N PRO A 134 1.57 -3.73 -16.74
CA PRO A 134 2.51 -4.69 -16.18
C PRO A 134 2.68 -5.87 -17.15
N GLY A 135 3.93 -6.25 -17.42
CA GLY A 135 4.23 -7.35 -18.32
C GLY A 135 3.50 -8.60 -17.85
N ALA A 136 2.75 -9.25 -18.74
CA ALA A 136 1.98 -10.46 -18.45
C ALA A 136 2.85 -11.71 -18.22
N ASP A 137 4.11 -11.54 -17.86
CA ASP A 137 5.04 -12.62 -17.49
C ASP A 137 5.34 -12.46 -16.00
N GLU A 138 4.60 -13.20 -15.17
CA GLU A 138 5.03 -13.73 -13.86
C GLU A 138 3.88 -14.44 -13.07
N HIS A 139 2.76 -14.76 -13.72
CA HIS A 139 1.89 -15.87 -13.25
C HIS A 139 2.40 -17.22 -13.75
N LYS A 140 3.64 -17.57 -13.37
CA LYS A 140 4.13 -18.94 -13.46
C LYS A 140 4.48 -19.46 -12.08
N VAL A 141 3.54 -20.30 -11.61
CA VAL A 141 3.61 -21.30 -10.54
C VAL A 141 3.49 -20.75 -9.12
#